data_AF-A0A3E1EYK3-F1
#
_entry.id   AF-A0A3E1EYK3-F1
#
_cell.length_a   1.000
_cell.length_b   1.000
_cell.length_c   1.000
_cell.angle_alpha   90.00
_cell.angle_beta   90.00
_cell.angle_gamma   90.00
#
_symmetry.space_group_name_H-M   'P 1'
#
loop_
_entity.id
_entity.type
_entity.pdbx_description
1 polymer ?
#
loop_
_entity_poly.entity_id
_entity_poly.type
_entity_poly.pdbx_seq_one_letter_code
_entity_poly.pdbx_strand_id
1 'polypeptide(L)'
;MNTESTTVSKTYNLLQLKSRPKLLNILLFLSTIYVFSTLGTAVQKLSEGPMTEIQLQEEMELAYGSIETLTAQGLSQDNIQAIQLIKDNVAYINNHSFDLTYNLMIVVSLLGFLSILLMFSKQKAGFYAYILYSLASVASIFIITPQDLILFSTLLFVIIPSVVLIFLYNMAMKEVETRDQMLLTFSE
;
A
#
# COMPACT_ATOMS: atom_id res chain seq x y z
N MET A 1 17.46 -5.24 -52.41
CA MET A 1 18.18 -4.79 -51.19
C MET A 1 17.23 -4.21 -50.11
N ASN A 2 15.96 -4.64 -49.97
CA ASN A 2 15.01 -4.10 -48.96
C ASN A 2 14.46 -5.14 -47.97
N THR A 3 14.91 -6.40 -48.05
CA THR A 3 14.37 -7.51 -47.24
C THR A 3 15.04 -7.64 -45.86
N GLU A 4 16.26 -7.15 -45.70
CA GLU A 4 16.97 -7.16 -44.41
C GLU A 4 16.50 -6.04 -43.48
N SER A 5 16.18 -4.85 -44.00
CA SER A 5 15.69 -3.74 -43.17
C SER A 5 14.29 -4.00 -42.60
N THR A 6 13.45 -4.72 -43.34
CA THR A 6 12.07 -5.06 -42.93
C THR A 6 12.03 -6.19 -41.90
N THR A 7 12.89 -7.21 -42.02
CA THR A 7 12.98 -8.32 -41.05
C THR A 7 13.55 -7.86 -39.71
N VAL A 8 14.58 -7.02 -39.74
CA VAL A 8 15.18 -6.42 -38.54
C VAL A 8 14.16 -5.52 -37.82
N SER A 9 13.44 -4.65 -38.55
CA SER A 9 12.39 -3.80 -37.97
C SER A 9 11.24 -4.60 -37.34
N LYS A 10 10.77 -5.67 -38.00
CA LYS A 10 9.69 -6.54 -37.48
C LYS A 10 10.12 -7.25 -36.18
N THR A 11 11.36 -7.70 -36.11
CA THR A 11 11.91 -8.38 -34.92
C THR A 11 12.03 -7.43 -33.72
N TYR A 12 12.48 -6.19 -33.92
CA TYR A 12 12.53 -5.18 -32.85
C TYR A 12 11.14 -4.84 -32.31
N ASN A 13 10.13 -4.71 -33.19
CA ASN A 13 8.76 -4.44 -32.77
C ASN A 13 8.18 -5.60 -31.92
N LEU A 14 8.39 -6.85 -32.33
CA LEU A 14 7.92 -8.02 -31.57
C LEU A 14 8.57 -8.12 -30.18
N LEU A 15 9.86 -7.80 -30.06
CA LEU A 15 10.55 -7.74 -28.76
C LEU A 15 10.01 -6.63 -27.86
N GLN A 16 9.68 -5.46 -28.43
CA GLN A 16 9.06 -4.37 -27.68
C GLN A 16 7.63 -4.69 -27.23
N LEU A 17 6.85 -5.41 -28.05
CA LEU A 17 5.51 -5.88 -27.66
C LEU A 17 5.57 -6.92 -26.52
N LYS A 18 6.60 -7.78 -26.50
CA LYS A 18 6.76 -8.81 -25.46
C LYS A 18 7.17 -8.22 -24.10
N SER A 19 7.87 -7.09 -24.10
CA SER A 19 8.30 -6.39 -22.89
C SER A 19 7.13 -5.87 -22.04
N ARG A 20 7.29 -5.88 -20.72
CA ARG A 20 6.29 -5.33 -19.79
C ARG A 20 6.17 -3.82 -19.95
N PRO A 21 4.97 -3.24 -19.90
CA PRO A 21 4.79 -1.79 -19.87
C PRO A 21 5.59 -1.15 -18.72
N LYS A 22 6.24 -0.02 -19.01
CA LYS A 22 7.06 0.70 -18.02
C LYS A 22 6.24 1.10 -16.79
N LEU A 23 4.99 1.54 -17.01
CA LEU A 23 4.08 1.92 -15.94
C LEU A 23 3.82 0.75 -14.97
N LEU A 24 3.56 -0.46 -15.50
CA LEU A 24 3.33 -1.63 -14.66
C LEU A 24 4.56 -1.94 -13.80
N ASN A 25 5.77 -1.85 -14.37
CA ASN A 25 7.00 -2.10 -13.61
C ASN A 25 7.21 -1.08 -12.48
N ILE A 26 6.93 0.21 -12.73
CA ILE A 26 7.04 1.26 -11.70
C ILE A 26 6.05 1.00 -10.57
N LEU A 27 4.78 0.70 -10.91
CA LEU A 27 3.76 0.41 -9.91
C LEU A 27 4.11 -0.84 -9.09
N LEU A 28 4.54 -1.92 -9.74
CA LEU A 28 4.97 -3.14 -9.05
C LEU A 28 6.14 -2.89 -8.10
N PHE A 29 7.12 -2.09 -8.50
CA PHE A 29 8.25 -1.75 -7.64
C PHE A 29 7.80 -0.93 -6.42
N LEU A 30 6.97 0.09 -6.63
CA LEU A 30 6.46 0.94 -5.54
C LEU A 30 5.62 0.12 -4.55
N SER A 31 4.72 -0.73 -5.05
CA SER A 31 3.89 -1.61 -4.22
C SER A 31 4.72 -2.66 -3.50
N THR A 32 5.79 -3.17 -4.12
CA THR A 32 6.71 -4.11 -3.47
C THR A 32 7.39 -3.46 -2.27
N ILE A 33 7.96 -2.25 -2.45
CA ILE A 33 8.58 -1.52 -1.34
C ILE A 33 7.57 -1.33 -0.22
N TYR A 34 6.36 -0.84 -0.54
CA TYR A 34 5.34 -0.59 0.46
C TYR A 34 4.97 -1.86 1.24
N VAL A 35 4.63 -2.95 0.55
CA VAL A 35 4.21 -4.21 1.19
C VAL A 35 5.33 -4.81 2.04
N PHE A 36 6.58 -4.79 1.57
CA PHE A 36 7.72 -5.29 2.34
C PHE A 36 8.03 -4.41 3.56
N SER A 37 7.92 -3.09 3.44
CA SER A 37 8.08 -2.17 4.58
C SER A 37 7.01 -2.44 5.63
N THR A 38 5.73 -2.54 5.24
CA THR A 38 4.62 -2.85 6.14
C THR A 38 4.83 -4.22 6.80
N LEU A 39 5.14 -5.27 6.03
CA LEU A 39 5.39 -6.60 6.58
C LEU A 39 6.58 -6.60 7.56
N GLY A 40 7.66 -5.92 7.21
CA GLY A 40 8.85 -5.78 8.06
C GLY A 40 8.53 -5.10 9.39
N THR A 41 7.79 -3.99 9.35
CA THR A 41 7.32 -3.30 10.57
C THR A 41 6.46 -4.21 11.44
N ALA A 42 5.53 -4.97 10.84
CA ALA A 42 4.65 -5.85 11.62
C ALA A 42 5.42 -6.99 12.30
N VAL A 43 6.36 -7.61 11.58
CA VAL A 43 7.23 -8.67 12.14
C VAL A 43 8.14 -8.12 13.23
N GLN A 44 8.74 -6.96 13.00
CA GLN A 44 9.59 -6.29 13.98
C GLN A 44 8.80 -5.99 15.26
N LYS A 45 7.61 -5.39 15.13
CA LYS A 45 6.77 -5.05 16.29
C LYS A 45 6.33 -6.29 17.06
N LEU A 46 5.88 -7.35 16.39
CA LEU A 46 5.55 -8.61 17.08
C LEU A 46 6.76 -9.23 17.80
N SER A 47 7.97 -9.05 17.26
CA SER A 47 9.20 -9.53 17.93
C SER A 47 9.61 -8.67 19.13
N GLU A 48 9.34 -7.36 19.08
CA GLU A 48 9.62 -6.42 20.17
C GLU A 48 8.57 -6.52 21.30
N GLY A 49 7.34 -6.87 20.94
CA GLY A 49 6.19 -6.88 21.85
C GLY A 49 5.59 -5.48 22.07
N PRO A 50 4.51 -5.39 22.87
CA PRO A 50 3.91 -4.11 23.23
C PRO A 50 4.89 -3.28 24.07
N MET A 51 4.86 -1.97 23.86
CA MET A 51 5.66 -1.02 24.62
C MET A 51 5.16 -0.95 26.06
N THR A 52 6.07 -0.73 27.00
CA THR A 52 5.71 -0.34 28.36
C THR A 52 5.13 1.07 28.37
N GLU A 53 4.33 1.41 29.39
CA GLU A 53 3.70 2.73 29.50
C GLU A 53 4.72 3.89 29.43
N ILE A 54 5.90 3.71 30.02
CA ILE A 54 6.98 4.71 30.00
C ILE A 54 7.51 4.89 28.57
N GLN A 55 7.80 3.80 27.86
CA GLN A 55 8.29 3.86 26.48
C GLN A 55 7.25 4.47 25.54
N LEU A 56 5.99 4.09 25.73
CA LEU A 56 4.86 4.60 24.96
C LEU A 56 4.73 6.12 25.16
N GLN A 57 4.79 6.59 26.41
CA GLN A 57 4.73 8.01 26.72
C GLN A 57 5.91 8.78 26.12
N GLU A 58 7.13 8.26 26.26
CA GLU A 58 8.34 8.87 25.66
C GLU A 58 8.21 8.97 24.14
N GLU A 59 7.77 7.91 23.45
CA GLU A 59 7.58 7.91 22.00
C GLU A 59 6.50 8.90 21.56
N MET A 60 5.39 8.99 22.30
CA MET A 60 4.30 9.92 22.01
C MET A 60 4.70 11.38 22.24
N GLU A 61 5.50 11.66 23.27
CA GLU A 61 6.04 13.00 23.52
C GLU A 61 7.08 13.40 22.48
N LEU A 62 7.91 12.46 22.03
CA LEU A 62 8.87 12.70 20.94
C LEU A 62 8.18 12.93 19.59
N ALA A 63 7.14 12.15 19.27
CA ALA A 63 6.47 12.20 17.98
C ALA A 63 5.50 13.40 17.86
N TYR A 64 4.81 13.75 18.94
CA TYR A 64 3.73 14.73 18.92
C TYR A 64 3.95 15.93 19.84
N GLY A 65 5.00 15.95 20.65
CA GLY A 65 5.21 16.98 21.66
C GLY A 65 4.21 16.91 22.81
N SER A 66 4.43 17.76 23.82
CA SER A 66 3.45 17.97 24.89
C SER A 66 2.35 18.93 24.43
N ILE A 67 1.13 18.76 24.93
CA ILE A 67 -0.01 19.65 24.59
C ILE A 67 0.32 21.10 24.92
N GLU A 68 1.07 21.34 25.99
CA GLU A 68 1.55 22.66 26.41
C GLU A 68 2.45 23.29 25.36
N THR A 69 3.39 22.53 24.78
CA THR A 69 4.27 23.02 23.71
C THR A 69 3.50 23.32 22.42
N LEU A 70 2.52 22.50 22.07
CA LEU A 70 1.66 22.69 20.90
C LEU A 70 0.77 23.93 21.04
N THR A 71 0.22 24.14 22.24
CA THR A 71 -0.59 25.34 22.55
C THR A 71 0.27 26.60 22.52
N ALA A 72 1.50 26.53 23.06
CA ALA A 72 2.45 27.65 23.02
C ALA A 72 2.93 27.99 21.60
N GLN A 73 2.90 27.01 20.67
CA GLN A 73 3.21 27.21 19.24
C GLN A 73 2.02 27.76 18.44
N GLY A 74 0.88 28.03 19.09
CA GLY A 74 -0.28 28.64 18.45
C GLY A 74 -1.10 27.67 17.58
N LEU A 75 -1.00 26.36 17.81
CA LEU A 75 -1.91 25.41 17.17
C LEU A 75 -3.36 25.66 17.59
N SER A 76 -4.29 25.51 16.64
CA SER A 76 -5.72 25.57 16.93
C SER A 76 -6.13 24.42 17.85
N GLN A 77 -7.20 24.65 18.61
CA GLN A 77 -7.79 23.63 19.49
C GLN A 77 -8.19 22.36 18.72
N ASP A 78 -8.67 22.50 17.48
CA ASP A 78 -9.02 21.35 16.63
C ASP A 78 -7.80 20.47 16.32
N ASN A 79 -6.63 21.07 16.09
CA ASN A 79 -5.40 20.32 15.84
C ASN A 79 -4.90 19.60 17.11
N ILE A 80 -5.06 20.25 18.27
CA ILE A 80 -4.71 19.64 19.56
C ILE A 80 -5.61 18.44 19.85
N GLN A 81 -6.92 18.55 19.59
CA GLN A 81 -7.86 17.44 19.73
C GLN A 81 -7.53 16.28 18.78
N ALA A 82 -7.17 16.57 17.52
CA ALA A 82 -6.73 15.54 16.59
C ALA A 82 -5.47 14.80 17.08
N ILE A 83 -4.49 15.53 17.63
CA ILE A 83 -3.29 14.94 18.21
C ILE A 83 -3.63 14.07 19.42
N GLN A 84 -4.53 14.53 20.30
CA GLN A 84 -4.98 13.71 21.43
C GLN A 84 -5.65 12.42 20.97
N LEU A 85 -6.48 12.50 19.93
CA LEU A 85 -7.16 11.32 19.39
C LEU A 85 -6.17 10.31 18.79
N ILE A 86 -5.11 10.80 18.13
CA ILE A 86 -4.01 9.93 17.66
C ILE A 86 -3.32 9.27 18.86
N LYS A 87 -3.04 10.04 19.90
CA LYS A 87 -2.39 9.55 21.12
C LYS A 87 -3.22 8.43 21.78
N ASP A 88 -4.53 8.65 21.93
CA ASP A 88 -5.46 7.68 22.49
C ASP A 88 -5.57 6.43 21.61
N ASN A 89 -5.55 6.59 20.28
CA ASN A 89 -5.54 5.48 19.34
C ASN A 89 -4.27 4.62 19.45
N VAL A 90 -3.09 5.24 19.53
CA VAL A 90 -1.81 4.54 19.67
C VAL A 90 -1.78 3.77 20.99
N ALA A 91 -2.21 4.38 22.10
CA ALA A 91 -2.31 3.72 23.39
C ALA A 91 -3.30 2.55 23.38
N TYR A 92 -4.45 2.71 22.72
CA TYR A 92 -5.42 1.64 22.56
C TYR A 92 -4.86 0.46 21.76
N ILE A 93 -4.18 0.73 20.64
CA ILE A 93 -3.53 -0.30 19.84
C ILE A 93 -2.49 -1.03 20.67
N ASN A 94 -1.61 -0.32 21.39
CA ASN A 94 -0.56 -0.93 22.19
C ASN A 94 -1.11 -1.81 23.32
N ASN A 95 -2.14 -1.33 24.03
CA ASN A 95 -2.59 -1.97 25.27
C ASN A 95 -3.69 -3.01 25.06
N HIS A 96 -4.53 -2.87 24.02
CA HIS A 96 -5.73 -3.69 23.86
C HIS A 96 -5.77 -4.48 22.55
N SER A 97 -5.19 -3.94 21.48
CA SER A 97 -5.34 -4.51 20.13
C SER A 97 -4.01 -4.85 19.46
N PHE A 98 -2.92 -4.98 20.23
CA PHE A 98 -1.57 -5.11 19.71
C PHE A 98 -1.43 -6.33 18.79
N ASP A 99 -1.72 -7.51 19.33
CA ASP A 99 -1.61 -8.77 18.59
C ASP A 99 -2.54 -8.78 17.38
N LEU A 100 -3.78 -8.33 17.56
CA LEU A 100 -4.76 -8.27 16.48
C LEU A 100 -4.27 -7.36 15.36
N THR A 101 -3.75 -6.18 15.70
CA THR A 101 -3.25 -5.17 14.75
C THR A 101 -2.15 -5.74 13.88
N TYR A 102 -1.10 -6.25 14.51
CA TYR A 102 0.08 -6.68 13.75
C TYR A 102 -0.12 -8.03 13.05
N ASN A 103 -0.89 -8.97 13.62
CA ASN A 103 -1.25 -10.20 12.91
C ASN A 103 -2.11 -9.91 11.67
N LEU A 104 -3.10 -9.03 11.81
CA LEU A 104 -3.95 -8.67 10.68
C LEU A 104 -3.16 -7.89 9.62
N MET A 105 -2.24 -7.02 10.03
CA MET A 105 -1.31 -6.31 9.15
C MET A 105 -0.42 -7.30 8.35
N ILE A 106 0.04 -8.39 8.97
CA ILE A 106 0.76 -9.48 8.26
C ILE A 106 -0.17 -10.14 7.23
N VAL A 107 -1.37 -10.57 7.63
CA VAL A 107 -2.32 -11.26 6.74
C VAL A 107 -2.66 -10.39 5.52
N VAL A 108 -2.96 -9.11 5.76
CA VAL A 108 -3.24 -8.13 4.69
C VAL A 108 -2.02 -7.91 3.82
N SER A 109 -0.82 -7.80 4.39
CA SER A 109 0.43 -7.66 3.62
C SER A 109 0.72 -8.89 2.75
N LEU A 110 0.43 -10.11 3.22
CA LEU A 110 0.55 -11.33 2.41
C LEU A 110 -0.41 -11.33 1.22
N LEU A 111 -1.64 -10.84 1.41
CA LEU A 111 -2.59 -10.65 0.31
C LEU A 111 -2.07 -9.62 -0.71
N GLY A 112 -1.50 -8.51 -0.21
CA GLY A 112 -0.81 -7.52 -1.04
C GLY A 112 0.35 -8.13 -1.84
N PHE A 113 1.19 -8.94 -1.20
CA PHE A 113 2.31 -9.62 -1.85
C PHE A 113 1.82 -10.61 -2.93
N LEU A 114 0.78 -11.39 -2.64
CA LEU A 114 0.17 -12.31 -3.61
C LEU A 114 -0.34 -11.55 -4.85
N SER A 115 -0.98 -10.40 -4.65
CA SER A 115 -1.46 -9.55 -5.76
C SER A 115 -0.30 -9.10 -6.66
N ILE A 116 0.83 -8.71 -6.06
CA ILE A 116 2.04 -8.30 -6.77
C ILE A 116 2.62 -9.46 -7.59
N LEU A 117 2.76 -10.66 -7.02
CA LEU A 117 3.27 -11.84 -7.74
C LEU A 117 2.44 -12.20 -8.98
N LEU A 118 1.11 -12.14 -8.85
CA LEU A 118 0.19 -12.41 -9.96
C LEU A 118 0.28 -11.31 -11.03
N MET A 119 0.40 -10.04 -10.64
CA MET A 119 0.58 -8.92 -11.59
C MET A 119 1.97 -8.93 -12.25
N PHE A 120 3.01 -9.39 -11.55
CA PHE A 120 4.31 -9.70 -12.17
C PHE A 120 4.14 -10.73 -13.29
N SER A 121 3.28 -11.72 -13.10
CA SER A 121 2.96 -12.74 -14.10
C SER A 121 2.00 -12.24 -15.19
N LYS A 122 1.69 -10.94 -15.26
CA LYS A 122 0.74 -10.31 -16.20
C LYS A 122 -0.70 -10.84 -16.10
N GLN A 123 -1.07 -11.48 -14.99
CA GLN A 123 -2.39 -12.09 -14.83
C GLN A 123 -3.40 -11.07 -14.29
N LYS A 124 -4.60 -10.99 -14.91
CA LYS A 124 -5.70 -10.13 -14.43
C LYS A 124 -6.16 -10.48 -13.01
N ALA A 125 -6.00 -11.74 -12.59
CA ALA A 125 -6.27 -12.17 -11.22
C ALA A 125 -5.49 -11.36 -10.18
N GLY A 126 -4.28 -10.91 -10.51
CA GLY A 126 -3.47 -10.08 -9.61
C GLY A 126 -4.08 -8.69 -9.37
N PHE A 127 -4.72 -8.10 -10.38
CA PHE A 127 -5.43 -6.83 -10.23
C PHE A 127 -6.65 -6.97 -9.29
N TYR A 128 -7.43 -8.04 -9.43
CA TYR A 128 -8.55 -8.29 -8.51
C TYR A 128 -8.07 -8.59 -7.09
N ALA A 129 -6.99 -9.34 -6.93
CA ALA A 129 -6.35 -9.56 -5.64
C ALA A 129 -5.86 -8.23 -5.01
N TYR A 130 -5.38 -7.29 -5.83
CA TYR A 130 -4.97 -5.96 -5.37
C TYR A 130 -6.17 -5.15 -4.85
N ILE A 131 -7.31 -5.17 -5.54
CA ILE A 131 -8.55 -4.54 -5.06
C ILE A 131 -8.97 -5.13 -3.70
N LEU A 132 -8.95 -6.47 -3.58
CA LEU A 132 -9.27 -7.14 -2.32
C LEU A 132 -8.29 -6.75 -1.21
N TYR A 133 -7.00 -6.66 -1.49
CA TYR A 133 -5.97 -6.16 -0.59
C TYR A 133 -6.27 -4.73 -0.12
N SER A 134 -6.59 -3.81 -1.02
CA SER A 134 -6.94 -2.43 -0.68
C SER A 134 -8.20 -2.36 0.20
N LEU A 135 -9.24 -3.13 -0.13
CA LEU A 135 -10.45 -3.19 0.69
C LEU A 135 -10.18 -3.80 2.07
N ALA A 136 -9.39 -4.87 2.15
CA ALA A 136 -8.99 -5.49 3.40
C ALA A 136 -8.18 -4.53 4.29
N SER A 137 -7.34 -3.69 3.69
CA SER A 137 -6.54 -2.66 4.39
C SER A 137 -7.39 -1.52 4.95
N VAL A 138 -8.55 -1.24 4.34
CA VAL A 138 -9.50 -0.27 4.89
C VAL A 138 -10.35 -0.93 5.97
N ALA A 139 -10.85 -2.14 5.70
CA ALA A 139 -11.66 -2.92 6.64
C ALA A 139 -10.90 -3.21 7.95
N SER A 140 -9.59 -3.44 7.88
CA SER A 140 -8.74 -3.66 9.05
C SER A 140 -8.83 -2.54 10.08
N ILE A 141 -8.94 -1.28 9.63
CA ILE A 141 -9.00 -0.12 10.52
C ILE A 141 -10.25 -0.22 11.41
N PHE A 142 -11.39 -0.59 10.83
CA PHE A 142 -12.67 -0.75 11.54
C PHE A 142 -12.73 -2.01 12.40
N ILE A 143 -11.91 -3.02 12.12
CA ILE A 143 -11.81 -4.23 12.94
C ILE A 143 -10.95 -3.98 14.17
N ILE A 144 -9.85 -3.24 14.00
CA ILE A 144 -8.87 -2.99 15.05
C ILE A 144 -9.32 -1.88 15.99
N THR A 145 -9.84 -0.79 15.45
CA THR A 145 -10.04 0.46 16.20
C THR A 145 -11.54 0.75 16.39
N PRO A 146 -12.00 1.10 17.61
CA PRO A 146 -13.35 1.61 17.85
C PRO A 146 -13.62 2.88 17.06
N GLN A 147 -14.85 3.06 16.56
CA GLN A 147 -15.20 4.17 15.67
C GLN A 147 -14.86 5.56 16.23
N ASP A 148 -14.96 5.74 17.56
CA ASP A 148 -14.68 7.01 18.23
C ASP A 148 -13.21 7.41 18.17
N LEU A 149 -12.29 6.44 18.01
CA LEU A 149 -10.84 6.66 17.93
C LEU A 149 -10.33 6.74 16.48
N ILE A 150 -11.21 6.59 15.47
CA ILE A 150 -10.82 6.65 14.07
C ILE A 150 -10.81 8.10 13.59
N LEU A 151 -9.62 8.61 13.29
CA LEU A 151 -9.48 9.89 12.61
C LEU A 151 -9.91 9.77 11.14
N PHE A 152 -10.79 10.67 10.70
CA PHE A 152 -11.17 10.77 9.29
C PHE A 152 -9.97 11.02 8.37
N SER A 153 -8.98 11.80 8.82
CA SER A 153 -7.74 12.04 8.08
C SER A 153 -6.97 10.74 7.82
N THR A 154 -6.87 9.84 8.79
CA THR A 154 -6.22 8.52 8.64
C THR A 154 -6.92 7.67 7.58
N LEU A 155 -8.25 7.68 7.54
CA LEU A 155 -9.00 6.98 6.48
C LEU A 155 -8.67 7.54 5.09
N LEU A 156 -8.60 8.87 4.94
CA LEU A 156 -8.24 9.50 3.66
C LEU A 156 -6.82 9.12 3.21
N PHE A 157 -5.86 9.05 4.12
CA PHE A 157 -4.49 8.64 3.82
C PHE A 157 -4.38 7.21 3.30
N VAL A 158 -5.34 6.33 3.63
CA VAL A 158 -5.37 4.95 3.12
C VAL A 158 -6.21 4.83 1.84
N ILE A 159 -7.39 5.46 1.82
CA ILE A 159 -8.35 5.32 0.72
C ILE A 159 -7.84 6.04 -0.54
N ILE A 160 -7.34 7.27 -0.43
CA ILE A 160 -6.95 8.07 -1.61
C ILE A 160 -5.83 7.37 -2.40
N PRO A 161 -4.70 6.96 -1.77
CA PRO A 161 -3.66 6.25 -2.50
C PRO A 161 -4.15 4.92 -3.08
N SER A 162 -5.02 4.20 -2.35
CA SER A 162 -5.60 2.94 -2.83
C SER A 162 -6.40 3.15 -4.12
N VAL A 163 -7.29 4.15 -4.16
CA VAL A 163 -8.10 4.46 -5.35
C VAL A 163 -7.20 4.88 -6.52
N VAL A 164 -6.21 5.73 -6.27
CA VAL A 164 -5.26 6.18 -7.30
C VAL A 164 -4.48 5.00 -7.86
N LEU A 165 -3.95 4.13 -7.01
CA LEU A 165 -3.17 2.96 -7.46
C LEU A 165 -4.04 1.95 -8.20
N ILE A 166 -5.28 1.68 -7.74
CA ILE A 166 -6.23 0.82 -8.47
C ILE A 166 -6.46 1.38 -9.88
N PHE A 167 -6.68 2.68 -10.02
CA PHE A 167 -6.87 3.32 -11.32
C PHE A 167 -5.64 3.17 -12.23
N LEU A 168 -4.45 3.44 -11.68
CA LEU A 168 -3.19 3.31 -12.42
C LEU A 168 -2.90 1.86 -12.83
N TYR A 169 -3.15 0.89 -11.95
CA TYR A 169 -3.01 -0.53 -12.26
C TYR A 169 -3.98 -0.99 -13.33
N ASN A 170 -5.23 -0.52 -13.30
CA ASN A 170 -6.21 -0.83 -14.34
C ASN A 170 -5.72 -0.33 -15.71
N MET A 171 -5.21 0.90 -15.76
CA MET A 171 -4.64 1.47 -16.99
C MET A 171 -3.44 0.65 -17.48
N ALA A 172 -2.51 0.30 -16.58
CA ALA A 172 -1.32 -0.48 -16.90
C ALA A 172 -1.66 -1.90 -17.39
N MET A 173 -2.64 -2.57 -16.77
CA MET A 173 -3.06 -3.92 -17.14
C MET A 173 -3.82 -3.94 -18.48
N LYS A 174 -4.57 -2.88 -18.81
CA LYS A 174 -5.20 -2.73 -20.12
C LYS A 174 -4.17 -2.60 -21.25
N GLU A 175 -3.05 -1.93 -20.98
CA GLU A 175 -1.94 -1.85 -21.93
C GLU A 175 -1.32 -3.23 -22.20
N VAL A 176 -1.16 -4.05 -21.15
CA VAL A 176 -0.68 -5.43 -21.29
C VAL A 176 -1.61 -6.25 -22.18
N GLU A 177 -2.92 -6.19 -21.93
CA GLU A 177 -3.91 -6.95 -22.71
C GLU A 177 -3.89 -6.57 -24.19
N THR A 178 -3.83 -5.27 -24.50
CA THR A 178 -3.76 -4.79 -25.89
C THR A 178 -2.50 -5.30 -26.60
N ARG A 179 -1.34 -5.32 -25.91
CA ARG A 179 -0.07 -5.83 -26.46
C ARG A 179 -0.11 -7.34 -26.70
N ASP A 180 -0.71 -8.10 -25.78
CA ASP A 180 -0.83 -9.55 -25.91
C ASP A 180 -1.77 -9.93 -27.09
N GLN A 181 -2.86 -9.19 -27.29
CA GLN A 181 -3.75 -9.36 -28.46
C GLN A 181 -3.03 -9.09 -29.78
N MET A 182 -2.24 -8.01 -29.86
CA MET A 182 -1.44 -7.71 -31.05
C MET A 182 -0.44 -8.84 -31.36
N LEU A 183 0.23 -9.40 -30.35
CA LEU A 183 1.16 -10.51 -30.56
C LEU A 183 0.49 -11.76 -31.17
N LEU A 184 -0.73 -12.09 -30.74
CA LEU A 184 -1.49 -13.20 -31.31
C LEU A 184 -1.82 -12.95 -32.79
N THR A 185 -2.27 -11.74 -33.14
CA THR A 185 -2.58 -11.38 -34.55
C THR A 185 -1.37 -11.38 -35.49
N PHE A 186 -0.14 -11.22 -34.98
CA PHE A 186 1.08 -11.28 -35.80
C PHE A 186 1.66 -12.69 -35.92
N SER A 187 1.15 -13.65 -35.15
CA SER A 187 1.58 -15.05 -35.17
C SER A 187 0.75 -15.95 -36.10
N GLU A 188 -0.38 -15.44 -36.58
CA GLU A 188 -1.21 -16.01 -37.66
C GLU A 188 -0.74 -15.53 -39.05
#